data_AF-A0A645HWS0-F1
#
_entry.id   AF-A0A645HWS0-F1
#
_cell.length_a   1.000
_cell.length_b   1.000
_cell.length_c   1.000
_cell.angle_alpha   90.00
_cell.angle_beta   90.00
_cell.angle_gamma   90.00
#
_symmetry.space_group_name_H-M   'P 1'
#
loop_
_entity.id
_entity.type
_entity.pdbx_description
1 polymer ?
#
loop_
_entity_poly.entity_id
_entity_poly.type
_entity_poly.pdbx_seq_one_letter_code
_entity_poly.pdbx_strand_id
1 'polypeptide(L)'
;MYKFTYFAPFSEKIHFRASITNYDTFIIQQETNPMIIIKLDYQLSQSTKLNLGVGYLQSGLMNIRVNYFGYFIRGGVQWEL
;
A
#
# COMPACT_ATOMS: atom_id res chain seq x y z
N MET A 1 5.94 -11.95 8.99
CA MET A 1 5.27 -10.92 8.16
C MET A 1 4.75 -11.57 6.90
N TYR A 2 3.51 -11.28 6.50
CA TYR A 2 2.90 -11.84 5.29
C TYR A 2 2.36 -10.73 4.38
N LYS A 3 2.32 -11.01 3.08
CA LYS A 3 1.70 -10.15 2.07
C LYS A 3 1.21 -10.99 0.90
N PHE A 4 -0.10 -11.02 0.73
CA PHE A 4 -0.75 -11.57 -0.46
C PHE A 4 -1.11 -10.42 -1.37
N THR A 5 -0.78 -10.51 -2.66
CA THR A 5 -1.06 -9.44 -3.63
C THR A 5 -1.68 -10.02 -4.88
N TYR A 6 -2.85 -9.50 -5.24
CA TYR A 6 -3.43 -9.64 -6.56
C TYR A 6 -2.96 -8.49 -7.44
N PHE A 7 -2.55 -8.79 -8.66
CA PHE A 7 -2.09 -7.83 -9.65
C PHE A 7 -2.96 -7.92 -10.90
N ALA A 8 -3.42 -6.77 -11.39
CA ALA A 8 -4.17 -6.66 -12.63
C ALA A 8 -3.67 -5.46 -13.45
N PRO A 9 -3.16 -5.67 -14.68
CA PRO A 9 -2.89 -4.58 -15.59
C PRO A 9 -4.20 -4.14 -16.25
N PHE A 10 -4.62 -2.88 -16.04
CA PHE A 10 -5.80 -2.32 -16.73
C PHE A 10 -5.44 -1.76 -18.11
N SER A 11 -4.19 -1.33 -18.29
CA SER A 11 -3.61 -0.95 -19.59
C SER A 11 -2.08 -1.02 -19.50
N GLU A 12 -1.39 -0.75 -20.61
CA GLU A 12 0.08 -0.65 -20.63
C GLU A 12 0.64 0.38 -19.62
N LYS A 13 -0.13 1.43 -19.33
CA LYS A 13 0.28 2.51 -18.42
C LYS A 13 -0.32 2.39 -17.03
N ILE A 14 -1.34 1.58 -16.82
CA ILE A 14 -2.10 1.53 -15.56
C ILE A 14 -2.02 0.13 -14.97
N HIS A 15 -1.38 0.04 -13.80
CA HIS A 15 -1.28 -1.21 -13.05
C HIS A 15 -2.01 -1.10 -11.73
N PHE A 16 -2.88 -2.07 -11.47
CA PHE A 16 -3.64 -2.18 -10.23
C PHE A 16 -3.08 -3.31 -9.37
N ARG A 17 -3.03 -3.06 -8.05
CA ARG A 17 -2.64 -4.04 -7.03
C ARG A 17 -3.61 -3.98 -5.87
N ALA A 18 -4.09 -5.14 -5.44
CA ALA A 18 -4.79 -5.29 -4.17
C ALA A 18 -3.97 -6.22 -3.27
N SER A 19 -3.69 -5.80 -2.05
CA SER A 19 -2.86 -6.53 -1.11
C SER A 19 -3.54 -6.71 0.23
N ILE A 20 -3.37 -7.89 0.83
CA ILE A 20 -3.66 -8.15 2.25
C ILE A 20 -2.32 -8.41 2.93
N THR A 21 -2.01 -7.67 3.98
CA THR A 21 -0.70 -7.74 4.64
C THR A 21 -0.80 -7.34 6.10
N ASN A 22 0.20 -7.70 6.90
CA ASN A 22 0.41 -7.16 8.24
C ASN A 22 1.70 -6.32 8.33
N TYR A 23 2.21 -5.86 7.18
CA TYR A 23 3.41 -5.05 7.06
C TYR A 23 3.09 -3.62 6.67
N ASP A 24 3.48 -2.67 7.52
CA ASP A 24 3.45 -1.24 7.17
C ASP A 24 4.84 -0.75 6.76
N THR A 25 4.91 -0.14 5.58
CA THR A 25 6.13 0.45 5.02
C THR A 25 6.66 1.64 5.84
N PHE A 26 5.81 2.32 6.65
CA PHE A 26 6.24 3.44 7.49
C PHE A 26 6.44 3.07 8.96
N ILE A 27 5.94 1.91 9.41
CA ILE A 27 6.10 1.42 10.78
C ILE A 27 6.96 0.15 10.73
N ILE A 28 8.25 0.36 10.49
CA ILE A 28 9.22 -0.71 10.18
C ILE A 28 9.47 -1.62 11.39
N GLN A 29 9.16 -1.16 12.61
CA GLN A 29 9.57 -1.81 13.85
C GLN A 29 8.62 -2.92 14.34
N GLN A 30 7.48 -3.18 13.67
CA GLN A 30 6.59 -4.26 14.09
C GLN A 30 5.57 -4.70 13.03
N GLU A 31 5.14 -5.96 13.12
CA GLU A 31 3.90 -6.40 12.47
C GLU A 31 2.71 -5.59 13.00
N THR A 32 1.88 -5.11 12.09
CA THR A 32 0.63 -4.43 12.42
C THR A 32 -0.51 -5.44 12.44
N ASN A 33 -1.73 -4.96 12.73
CA ASN A 33 -2.92 -5.74 12.41
C ASN A 33 -3.01 -5.96 10.89
N PRO A 34 -3.76 -6.99 10.46
CA PRO A 34 -4.07 -7.17 9.05
C PRO A 34 -4.63 -5.88 8.45
N MET A 35 -4.11 -5.53 7.28
CA MET A 35 -4.52 -4.37 6.51
C MET A 35 -4.80 -4.77 5.07
N ILE A 36 -5.73 -4.06 4.45
CA ILE A 36 -6.02 -4.13 3.03
C ILE A 36 -5.45 -2.87 2.38
N ILE A 37 -4.72 -3.04 1.28
CA ILE A 37 -4.16 -1.93 0.50
C ILE A 37 -4.53 -2.12 -0.96
N ILE A 38 -5.08 -1.07 -1.56
CA ILE A 38 -5.26 -0.95 -3.00
C ILE A 38 -4.23 0.05 -3.51
N LYS A 39 -3.49 -0.29 -4.57
CA LYS A 39 -2.55 0.60 -5.24
C LYS A 39 -2.87 0.69 -6.73
N LEU A 40 -2.79 1.91 -7.23
CA LEU A 40 -2.82 2.26 -8.64
C LEU A 40 -1.47 2.88 -9.00
N ASP A 41 -0.84 2.30 -9.99
CA ASP A 41 0.41 2.78 -10.54
C ASP A 41 0.15 3.30 -11.96
N TYR A 42 0.65 4.49 -12.28
CA TYR A 42 0.54 5.11 -13.60
C TYR A 42 1.92 5.41 -14.19
N GLN A 43 2.21 4.85 -15.37
CA GLN A 43 3.44 5.11 -16.11
C GLN A 43 3.31 6.43 -16.88
N LEU A 44 3.97 7.49 -16.39
CA LEU A 44 3.95 8.82 -16.99
C LEU A 44 4.88 8.92 -18.20
N SER A 45 6.08 8.36 -18.08
CA SER A 45 7.10 8.27 -19.14
C SER A 45 7.85 6.94 -19.01
N GLN A 46 8.84 6.65 -19.85
CA GLN A 46 9.67 5.45 -19.66
C GLN A 46 10.45 5.47 -18.33
N SER A 47 10.79 6.66 -17.81
CA SER A 47 11.57 6.84 -16.59
C SER A 47 10.76 7.22 -15.36
N THR A 48 9.51 7.66 -15.52
CA THR A 48 8.71 8.22 -14.43
C THR A 48 7.40 7.47 -14.22
N LYS A 49 7.15 7.10 -12.97
CA LYS A 49 5.97 6.36 -12.53
C LYS A 49 5.33 7.05 -11.32
N LEU A 50 4.03 7.30 -11.41
CA LEU A 50 3.21 7.80 -10.31
C LEU A 50 2.55 6.63 -9.59
N ASN A 51 2.46 6.70 -8.26
CA ASN A 51 1.82 5.68 -7.45
C ASN A 51 0.81 6.33 -6.51
N LEU A 52 -0.40 5.78 -6.45
CA LEU A 52 -1.44 6.15 -5.49
C LEU A 52 -1.92 4.89 -4.78
N GLY A 53 -1.88 4.89 -3.46
CA GLY A 53 -2.35 3.81 -2.61
C GLY A 53 -3.40 4.29 -1.64
N VAL A 54 -4.45 3.49 -1.46
CA VAL A 54 -5.44 3.65 -0.39
C VAL A 54 -5.39 2.38 0.45
N GLY A 55 -5.40 2.53 1.77
CA GLY A 55 -5.43 1.36 2.64
C GLY A 55 -6.31 1.58 3.86
N TYR A 56 -6.65 0.46 4.48
CA TYR A 56 -7.39 0.40 5.73
C TYR A 56 -6.65 -0.52 6.70
N LEU A 57 -6.24 0.05 7.82
CA LEU A 57 -5.61 -0.67 8.92
C LEU A 57 -6.64 -0.91 10.02
N GLN A 58 -6.90 -2.18 10.32
CA GLN A 58 -7.86 -2.55 11.36
C GLN A 58 -7.29 -2.27 12.78
N SER A 59 -8.18 -1.87 13.70
CA SER A 59 -7.84 -1.80 15.13
C SER A 59 -7.66 -3.20 15.72
N GLY A 60 -6.61 -3.40 16.51
CA GLY A 60 -6.33 -4.69 17.16
C GLY A 60 -7.31 -4.96 18.31
N LEU A 61 -7.53 -6.24 18.64
CA LEU A 61 -8.55 -6.71 19.59
C LEU A 61 -8.40 -6.17 21.03
N MET A 62 -7.27 -5.56 21.36
CA MET A 62 -7.00 -5.01 22.70
C MET A 62 -6.29 -3.65 22.68
N ASN A 63 -6.18 -3.00 21.52
CA ASN A 63 -5.52 -1.70 21.24
C ASN A 63 -4.76 -0.98 22.39
N ILE A 64 -3.75 -1.62 23.00
CA ILE A 64 -2.92 -1.03 24.08
C ILE A 64 -1.85 -0.07 23.49
N ARG A 65 -1.94 0.26 22.20
CA ARG A 65 -0.90 0.99 21.46
C ARG A 65 -1.47 2.24 20.82
N VAL A 66 -0.74 3.36 20.93
CA VAL A 66 -1.07 4.70 20.38
C VAL A 66 -0.83 4.77 18.86
N ASN A 67 -1.00 3.68 18.13
CA ASN A 67 -0.79 3.68 16.68
C ASN A 67 -2.12 4.01 15.97
N TYR A 68 -2.04 4.83 14.94
CA TYR A 68 -3.20 5.14 14.10
C TYR A 68 -3.78 3.86 13.48
N PHE A 69 -5.10 3.74 13.51
CA PHE A 69 -5.88 2.74 12.79
C PHE A 69 -6.96 3.46 11.98
N GLY A 70 -7.39 2.88 10.88
CA GLY A 70 -8.33 3.49 9.95
C GLY A 70 -7.77 3.63 8.54
N TYR A 71 -8.34 4.57 7.79
CA TYR A 71 -8.00 4.76 6.38
C TYR A 71 -6.74 5.61 6.22
N PHE A 72 -5.96 5.32 5.20
CA PHE A 72 -4.82 6.13 4.80
C PHE A 72 -4.69 6.20 3.29
N ILE A 73 -4.08 7.28 2.81
CA ILE A 73 -3.73 7.50 1.41
C ILE A 73 -2.21 7.69 1.32
N ARG A 74 -1.59 7.12 0.29
CA ARG A 74 -0.15 7.21 0.02
C ARG A 74 0.06 7.55 -1.45
N GLY A 75 0.55 8.75 -1.72
CA GLY A 75 1.03 9.15 -3.05
C GLY A 75 2.54 9.04 -3.14
N GLY A 76 3.07 8.79 -4.33
CA GLY A 76 4.51 8.80 -4.56
C GLY A 76 4.88 8.89 -6.03
N VAL A 77 6.11 9.34 -6.28
CA VAL A 77 6.73 9.38 -7.61
C VAL A 77 7.98 8.51 -7.56
N GLN A 78 8.12 7.61 -8.53
CA GLN A 78 9.34 6.86 -8.78
C GLN A 78 9.95 7.39 -10.08
N TRP A 79 11.23 7.75 -10.03
CA TRP A 79 12.00 8.24 -11.17
C TRP A 79 13.26 7.37 -11.29
N GLU A 80 13.44 6.74 -12.44
CA GLU A 80 14.68 6.07 -12.84
C GLU A 80 15.59 7.08 -13.56
N LEU A 81 16.73 7.39 -12.94
CA LEU A 81 17.76 8.33 -13.46
C LEU A 81 18.58 7.70 -14.57
#